data_AF-A0A091I6L6-F1
#
_entry.id   AF-A0A091I6L6-F1
#
_cell.length_a   1.000
_cell.length_b   1.000
_cell.length_c   1.000
_cell.angle_alpha   90.00
_cell.angle_beta   90.00
_cell.angle_gamma   90.00
#
_symmetry.space_group_name_H-M   'P 1'
#
loop_
_entity.id
_entity.type
_entity.pdbx_description
1 polymer ?
#
loop_
_entity_poly.entity_id
_entity_poly.type
_entity_poly.pdbx_seq_one_letter_code
_entity_poly.pdbx_strand_id
1 'polypeptide(L)'
;DVAPQAPTHFLVIPKRPIPRISHVGPQDTELLGHLLVVAARTAQAEGLADGYRVVINDGKHGAQSVYHLHLHVLGGRQLSWPPG
;
A
#
# COMPACT_ATOMS: atom_id res chain seq x y z
N ASP A 1 4.63 7.53 5.43
CA ASP A 1 4.05 8.54 4.54
C ASP A 1 4.31 9.90 5.17
N VAL A 2 4.70 10.91 4.40
CA VAL A 2 4.96 12.27 4.91
C VAL A 2 3.68 13.03 5.22
N ALA A 3 2.53 12.60 4.69
CA ALA A 3 1.20 13.12 4.96
C ALA A 3 0.28 12.00 5.51
N PRO A 4 0.48 11.57 6.77
CA PRO A 4 -0.20 10.40 7.33
C PRO A 4 -1.72 10.56 7.42
N GLN A 5 -2.48 9.52 7.04
CA GLN A 5 -3.95 9.48 7.12
C GLN A 5 -4.45 8.56 8.26
N ALA A 6 -3.52 7.98 9.02
CA ALA A 6 -3.72 7.18 10.21
C ALA A 6 -2.46 7.29 11.10
N PRO A 7 -2.55 6.98 12.40
CA PRO A 7 -1.40 7.03 13.31
C PRO A 7 -0.17 6.28 12.77
N THR A 8 -0.40 5.10 12.22
CA THR A 8 0.60 4.39 11.41
C THR A 8 0.20 4.48 9.95
N HIS A 9 1.01 5.16 9.14
CA HIS A 9 0.84 5.22 7.70
C HIS A 9 2.20 5.12 7.00
N PHE A 10 2.49 4.00 6.35
CA PHE A 10 3.71 3.79 5.60
C PHE A 10 3.44 3.28 4.17
N LEU A 11 4.48 3.33 3.34
CA LEU A 11 4.43 2.93 1.94
C LEU A 11 5.37 1.74 1.71
N VAL A 12 4.91 0.73 0.97
CA VAL A 12 5.78 -0.31 0.41
C VAL A 12 5.88 -0.09 -1.10
N ILE A 13 7.11 0.06 -1.59
CA ILE A 13 7.40 0.40 -3.00
C ILE A 13 8.39 -0.60 -3.60
N PRO A 14 8.21 -1.04 -4.86
CA PRO A 14 9.23 -1.79 -5.55
C PRO A 14 10.38 -0.87 -5.94
N LYS A 15 11.62 -1.39 -5.92
CA LYS A 15 12.77 -0.70 -6.53
C LYS A 15 12.62 -0.61 -8.05
N ARG A 16 12.00 -1.61 -8.67
CA ARG A 16 11.69 -1.60 -10.10
C ARG A 16 10.68 -0.48 -10.39
N PRO A 17 10.89 0.39 -11.40
CA PRO A 17 10.01 1.50 -11.69
C PRO A 17 8.74 1.05 -12.41
N ILE A 18 7.78 0.54 -11.64
CA ILE A 18 6.42 0.23 -12.14
C ILE A 18 5.57 1.48 -11.93
N PRO A 19 5.04 2.16 -12.95
CA PRO A 19 4.34 3.43 -12.74
C PRO A 19 3.04 3.30 -11.94
N ARG A 20 2.31 2.19 -12.13
CA ARG A 20 1.01 1.92 -11.50
C ARG A 20 0.60 0.47 -11.63
N ILE A 21 -0.39 0.04 -10.85
CA ILE A 21 -0.81 -1.37 -10.80
C ILE A 21 -1.41 -1.86 -12.11
N SER A 22 -2.08 -1.00 -12.89
CA SER A 22 -2.59 -1.37 -14.23
C SER A 22 -1.51 -1.65 -15.28
N HIS A 23 -0.23 -1.43 -14.97
CA HIS A 23 0.92 -1.69 -15.87
C HIS A 23 1.69 -2.97 -15.52
N VAL A 24 1.16 -3.80 -14.62
CA VAL A 24 1.80 -5.08 -14.24
C VAL A 24 1.39 -6.20 -15.20
N GLY A 25 2.28 -7.19 -15.36
CA GLY A 25 2.02 -8.41 -16.14
C GLY A 25 2.31 -9.69 -15.35
N PRO A 26 2.13 -10.87 -15.95
CA PRO A 26 2.40 -12.16 -15.30
C PRO A 26 3.81 -12.28 -14.70
N GLN A 27 4.80 -11.64 -15.33
CA GLN A 27 6.19 -11.58 -14.87
C GLN A 27 6.38 -10.86 -13.52
N ASP A 28 5.35 -10.13 -13.05
CA ASP A 28 5.41 -9.34 -11.82
C ASP A 28 4.79 -10.06 -10.63
N THR A 29 4.22 -11.26 -10.84
CA THR A 29 3.47 -12.01 -9.83
C THR A 29 4.27 -12.20 -8.54
N GLU A 30 5.53 -12.64 -8.66
CA GLU A 30 6.39 -12.86 -7.49
C GLU A 30 6.72 -11.54 -6.78
N LEU A 31 7.01 -10.48 -7.54
CA LEU A 31 7.29 -9.16 -6.98
C LEU A 31 6.06 -8.59 -6.25
N LEU A 32 4.87 -8.69 -6.82
CA LEU A 32 3.63 -8.21 -6.20
C LEU A 32 3.30 -9.00 -4.93
N GLY A 33 3.47 -10.33 -4.97
CA GLY A 33 3.37 -11.17 -3.78
C GLY A 33 4.37 -10.77 -2.70
N HIS A 34 5.62 -10.50 -3.09
CA HIS A 34 6.66 -10.02 -2.20
C HIS A 34 6.29 -8.68 -1.54
N LEU A 35 5.73 -7.72 -2.29
CA LEU A 35 5.29 -6.43 -1.72
C LEU A 35 4.19 -6.62 -0.66
N LEU A 36 3.22 -7.52 -0.89
CA LEU A 36 2.17 -7.81 0.09
C LEU A 36 2.72 -8.51 1.35
N VAL A 37 3.66 -9.44 1.18
CA VAL A 37 4.33 -10.11 2.31
C VAL A 37 5.13 -9.10 3.13
N VAL A 38 5.86 -8.20 2.47
CA VAL A 38 6.59 -7.12 3.15
C VAL A 38 5.63 -6.19 3.88
N ALA A 39 4.53 -5.78 3.26
CA ALA A 39 3.51 -4.95 3.91
C ALA A 39 2.96 -5.60 5.19
N ALA A 40 2.64 -6.88 5.16
CA ALA A 40 2.15 -7.61 6.33
C ALA A 40 3.20 -7.73 7.45
N ARG A 41 4.45 -8.05 7.09
CA ARG A 41 5.57 -8.14 8.05
C ARG A 41 5.87 -6.79 8.69
N THR A 42 5.89 -5.72 7.90
CA THR A 42 6.11 -4.36 8.43
C THR A 42 4.94 -3.92 9.29
N ALA A 43 3.69 -4.21 8.90
CA ALA A 43 2.53 -3.91 9.74
C ALA A 43 2.61 -4.58 11.12
N GLN A 44 3.07 -5.83 11.17
CA GLN A 44 3.32 -6.54 12.44
C GLN A 44 4.42 -5.85 13.26
N ALA A 45 5.53 -5.46 12.62
CA ALA A 45 6.64 -4.77 13.28
C ALA A 45 6.24 -3.38 13.82
N GLU A 46 5.31 -2.70 13.15
CA GLU A 46 4.71 -1.43 13.58
C GLU A 46 3.59 -1.59 14.63
N GLY A 47 3.35 -2.81 15.12
CA GLY A 47 2.39 -3.07 16.19
C GLY A 47 0.92 -3.03 15.77
N LEU A 48 0.61 -3.20 14.48
CA LEU A 48 -0.77 -3.19 13.96
C LEU A 48 -1.51 -4.53 14.20
N ALA A 49 -1.59 -4.95 15.46
CA ALA A 49 -2.16 -6.25 15.87
C ALA A 49 -3.69 -6.31 15.72
N ASP A 50 -4.38 -5.19 15.93
CA ASP A 50 -5.86 -5.10 15.86
C ASP A 50 -6.39 -4.89 14.43
N GLY A 51 -5.51 -4.95 13.44
CA GLY A 51 -5.85 -4.84 12.02
C GLY A 51 -5.38 -3.54 11.37
N TYR A 52 -5.43 -3.54 10.03
CA TYR A 52 -4.97 -2.45 9.17
C TYR A 52 -5.62 -2.58 7.78
N ARG A 53 -5.46 -1.56 6.93
CA ARG A 53 -5.89 -1.58 5.52
C ARG A 53 -4.70 -1.38 4.61
N VAL A 54 -4.66 -2.18 3.55
CA VAL A 54 -3.75 -1.98 2.41
C VAL A 54 -4.53 -1.33 1.28
N VAL A 55 -4.00 -0.24 0.72
CA VAL A 55 -4.61 0.48 -0.40
C VAL A 55 -3.61 0.62 -1.54
N ILE A 56 -4.05 0.28 -2.75
CA ILE A 56 -3.31 0.55 -4.00
C ILE A 56 -4.21 1.44 -4.85
N ASN A 57 -3.71 2.63 -5.17
CA ASN A 57 -4.41 3.61 -5.97
C ASN A 57 -3.95 3.52 -7.43
N ASP A 58 -4.90 3.48 -8.36
CA ASP A 58 -4.63 3.53 -9.80
C ASP A 58 -5.38 4.70 -10.44
N GLY A 59 -4.69 5.46 -11.27
CA GLY A 59 -5.35 6.48 -12.07
C GLY A 59 -5.78 7.72 -11.29
N LYS A 60 -6.44 8.60 -12.03
CA LYS A 60 -7.09 9.80 -11.48
C LYS A 60 -8.21 9.43 -10.49
N HIS A 61 -8.99 8.40 -10.82
CA HIS A 61 -10.14 7.99 -10.01
C HIS A 61 -9.76 7.25 -8.73
N GLY A 62 -8.62 6.56 -8.70
CA GLY A 62 -8.04 6.03 -7.47
C GLY A 62 -7.28 7.07 -6.65
N ALA A 63 -7.23 8.34 -7.08
CA ALA A 63 -6.43 9.40 -6.42
C ALA A 63 -4.93 9.06 -6.30
N GLN A 64 -4.34 8.41 -7.31
CA GLN A 64 -2.90 8.13 -7.34
C GLN A 64 -2.11 9.45 -7.48
N SER A 65 -1.35 9.81 -6.45
CA SER A 65 -0.58 11.07 -6.40
C SER A 65 0.77 10.99 -7.11
N VAL A 66 1.49 9.88 -6.95
CA VAL A 66 2.80 9.62 -7.57
C VAL A 66 2.71 8.40 -8.48
N TYR A 67 3.19 8.54 -9.72
CA TYR A 67 3.19 7.50 -10.73
C TYR A 67 4.39 6.55 -10.59
N HIS A 68 4.48 5.96 -9.40
CA HIS A 68 5.30 4.80 -9.06
C HIS A 68 4.48 3.92 -8.13
N LEU A 69 4.42 2.62 -8.35
CA LEU A 69 3.58 1.69 -7.59
C LEU A 69 3.91 1.78 -6.10
N HIS A 70 2.89 2.01 -5.28
CA HIS A 70 3.03 2.03 -3.84
C HIS A 70 1.79 1.44 -3.18
N LEU A 71 2.03 0.64 -2.13
CA LEU A 71 0.99 0.14 -1.25
C LEU A 71 0.97 1.05 -0.03
N HIS A 72 -0.13 1.73 0.20
CA HIS A 72 -0.39 2.37 1.47
C HIS A 72 -0.76 1.31 2.50
N VAL A 73 -0.17 1.37 3.69
CA VAL A 73 -0.58 0.57 4.84
C VAL A 73 -1.00 1.51 5.96
N LEU A 74 -2.27 1.44 6.36
CA LEU A 74 -2.88 2.34 7.33
C LEU A 74 -3.40 1.55 8.54
N GLY A 75 -3.06 1.99 9.75
CA GLY A 75 -3.54 1.37 10.99
C GLY A 75 -3.33 2.26 12.22
N GLY A 76 -3.55 1.68 13.40
CA GLY A 76 -3.49 2.40 14.68
C GLY A 76 -4.75 3.20 15.00
N ARG A 77 -5.83 3.03 14.21
CA ARG A 77 -7.17 3.54 14.49
C ARG A 77 -8.22 2.68 13.76
N GLN A 78 -9.48 2.77 14.18
CA GLN A 78 -10.60 2.23 13.40
C GLN A 78 -10.69 2.95 12.04
N LEU A 79 -10.75 2.17 10.95
CA LEU A 79 -10.96 2.68 9.60
C LEU A 79 -12.45 2.59 9.24
N SER A 80 -12.95 3.59 8.54
CA SER A 80 -14.35 3.71 8.11
C SER A 80 -14.64 2.92 6.82
N TRP A 81 -15.93 2.78 6.52
CA TRP A 81 -16.47 2.27 5.27
C TRP A 81 -17.50 3.27 4.71
N PRO A 82 -17.51 3.60 3.40
CA PRO A 82 -16.68 3.04 2.32
C PRO A 82 -15.18 3.40 2.43
N PRO A 83 -14.29 2.72 1.67
CA PRO A 83 -12.84 2.91 1.74
C PRO A 83 -12.38 4.00 0.78
N GLY A 84 -13.07 5.14 0.84
CA GLY A 84 -12.79 6.38 0.11
C GLY A 84 -13.28 7.54 0.95
#